data_AF-A0A937Z7Z5-F1
#
_entry.id   AF-A0A937Z7Z5-F1
#
_cell.length_a   1.000
_cell.length_b   1.000
_cell.length_c   1.000
_cell.angle_alpha   90.00
_cell.angle_beta   90.00
_cell.angle_gamma   90.00
#
_symmetry.space_group_name_H-M   'P 1'
#
loop_
_entity.id
_entity.type
_entity.pdbx_description
1 polymer ?
#
loop_
_entity_poly.entity_id
_entity_poly.type
_entity_poly.pdbx_seq_one_letter_code
_entity_poly.pdbx_strand_id
1 'polypeptide(L)'
;HLCLDTPYLGIERLLPWFCFKHNVEAYEFWGVSWWTYDPWRYGWHTYIRQSNEGKDYYWVRYPNGDGYLTYPGQALHQDDPVPSIRLMAAREGMEDYEILYELARRAEGDPAAQKALDEARALVTIPNKGGRISTDIMPNPDAVLQARITAGEALAKAMR
;
A
#
# COMPACT_ATOMS: atom_id res chain seq x y z
N HIS A 1 -5.55 -1.74 8.09
CA HIS A 1 -4.34 -2.15 8.84
C HIS A 1 -3.41 -2.86 7.88
N LEU A 2 -2.13 -2.50 7.91
CA LEU A 2 -1.06 -3.18 7.18
C LEU A 2 -0.57 -4.29 8.09
N CYS A 3 -0.86 -5.54 7.73
CA CYS A 3 -0.58 -6.69 8.57
C CYS A 3 0.53 -7.53 7.93
N LEU A 4 1.33 -8.20 8.75
CA LEU A 4 2.37 -9.12 8.25
C LEU A 4 1.76 -10.35 7.58
N ASP A 5 0.57 -10.76 8.03
CA ASP A 5 -0.09 -12.03 7.70
C ASP A 5 -1.24 -11.87 6.69
N THR A 6 -1.26 -10.78 5.91
CA THR A 6 -2.21 -10.60 4.81
C THR A 6 -1.65 -11.11 3.47
N PRO A 7 -2.40 -11.89 2.70
CA PRO A 7 -1.94 -12.36 1.40
C PRO A 7 -1.73 -11.21 0.41
N TYR A 8 -0.80 -11.42 -0.51
CA TYR A 8 -0.52 -10.56 -1.67
C TYR A 8 -0.05 -9.13 -1.39
N LEU A 9 0.05 -8.72 -0.12
CA LEU A 9 0.39 -7.33 0.26
C LEU A 9 -0.59 -6.33 -0.36
N GLY A 10 -1.87 -6.73 -0.44
CA GLY A 10 -2.86 -6.02 -1.23
C GLY A 10 -3.15 -4.62 -0.73
N ILE A 11 -3.22 -4.41 0.58
CA ILE A 11 -3.49 -3.07 1.11
C ILE A 11 -2.28 -2.15 0.91
N GLU A 12 -1.06 -2.66 1.09
CA GLU A 12 0.18 -1.92 0.82
C GLU A 12 0.22 -1.44 -0.63
N ARG A 13 -0.02 -2.34 -1.59
CA ARG A 13 -0.01 -2.02 -3.02
C ARG A 13 -1.16 -1.09 -3.43
N LEU A 14 -2.37 -1.29 -2.90
CA LEU A 14 -3.58 -0.62 -3.40
C LEU A 14 -3.91 0.72 -2.73
N LEU A 15 -3.31 1.08 -1.58
CA LEU A 15 -3.57 2.39 -0.95
C LEU A 15 -3.36 3.58 -1.91
N PRO A 16 -2.27 3.64 -2.69
CA PRO A 16 -2.09 4.66 -3.73
C PRO A 16 -3.16 4.60 -4.83
N TRP A 17 -3.64 3.41 -5.20
CA TRP A 17 -4.71 3.25 -6.20
C TRP A 17 -6.03 3.82 -5.70
N PHE A 18 -6.36 3.61 -4.42
CA PHE A 18 -7.50 4.27 -3.79
C PHE A 18 -7.34 5.80 -3.79
N CYS A 19 -6.12 6.29 -3.52
CA CYS A 19 -5.82 7.72 -3.57
C CYS A 19 -6.09 8.29 -4.97
N PHE A 20 -5.56 7.64 -6.01
CA PHE A 20 -5.81 8.01 -7.41
C PHE A 20 -7.30 8.04 -7.75
N LYS A 21 -8.04 6.95 -7.45
CA LYS A 21 -9.46 6.85 -7.80
C LYS A 21 -10.32 7.92 -7.11
N HIS A 22 -10.02 8.21 -5.85
CA HIS A 22 -10.84 9.07 -5.01
C HIS A 22 -10.31 10.51 -4.89
N ASN A 23 -9.33 10.87 -5.72
CA ASN A 23 -8.70 12.19 -5.72
C ASN A 23 -8.22 12.61 -4.32
N VAL A 24 -7.54 11.69 -3.63
CA VAL A 24 -6.87 11.93 -2.36
C VAL A 24 -5.38 12.08 -2.64
N GLU A 25 -4.76 13.10 -2.05
CA GLU A 25 -3.37 13.46 -2.32
C GLU A 25 -2.35 12.46 -1.75
N ALA A 26 -2.64 11.91 -0.56
CA ALA A 26 -1.73 10.99 0.12
C ALA A 26 -2.48 10.07 1.08
N TYR A 27 -1.81 8.99 1.48
CA TYR A 27 -2.18 8.17 2.63
C TYR A 27 -1.06 8.22 3.67
N GLU A 28 -1.42 7.96 4.92
CA GLU A 28 -0.47 7.92 6.03
C GLU A 28 -0.38 6.51 6.60
N PHE A 29 0.84 6.09 6.94
CA PHE A 29 1.08 4.96 7.82
C PHE A 29 1.88 5.41 9.03
N TRP A 30 1.36 5.11 10.22
CA TRP A 30 1.76 5.75 11.47
C TRP A 30 3.15 5.36 12.00
N GLY A 31 3.77 4.31 11.48
CA GLY A 31 5.07 3.85 11.96
C GLY A 31 5.84 3.01 10.95
N VAL A 32 7.10 3.34 10.71
CA VAL A 32 7.97 2.61 9.77
C VAL A 32 8.97 1.68 10.47
N SER A 33 9.30 1.98 11.73
CA SER A 33 10.39 1.36 12.50
C SER A 33 10.05 1.19 13.98
N TRP A 34 8.77 1.06 14.34
CA TRP A 34 8.34 0.86 15.72
C TRP A 34 8.58 -0.59 16.19
N TRP A 35 9.85 -0.94 16.34
CA TRP A 35 10.31 -2.26 16.78
C TRP A 35 10.28 -2.36 18.31
N THR A 36 9.25 -3.01 18.85
CA THR A 36 9.11 -3.19 20.32
C THR A 36 9.73 -4.49 20.84
N TYR A 37 9.98 -5.44 19.93
CA TYR A 37 10.81 -6.63 20.11
C TYR A 37 11.78 -6.73 18.92
N ASP A 38 12.66 -7.75 18.92
CA ASP A 38 13.46 -8.11 17.74
C ASP A 38 12.51 -8.63 16.62
N PRO A 39 12.26 -7.84 15.56
CA PRO A 39 11.29 -8.21 14.55
C PRO A 39 11.78 -9.34 13.63
N TRP A 40 13.10 -9.64 13.63
CA TRP A 40 13.66 -10.81 12.95
C TRP A 40 13.21 -12.12 13.60
N ARG A 41 12.87 -12.08 14.90
CA ARG A 41 12.41 -13.25 15.66
C ARG A 41 10.90 -13.25 15.85
N TYR A 42 10.28 -12.07 15.95
CA TYR A 42 8.88 -11.92 16.35
C TYR A 42 8.14 -10.94 15.45
N GLY A 43 7.11 -11.40 14.74
CA GLY A 43 6.25 -10.54 13.89
C GLY A 43 5.19 -9.71 14.63
N TRP A 44 5.28 -9.62 15.96
CA TRP A 44 4.28 -9.01 16.83
C TRP A 44 4.95 -8.04 17.79
N HIS A 45 4.16 -7.15 18.38
CA HIS A 45 4.65 -6.04 19.18
C HIS A 45 4.16 -6.13 20.64
N THR A 46 4.80 -5.38 21.54
CA THR A 46 4.37 -5.23 22.94
C THR A 46 2.98 -4.61 23.02
N TYR A 47 2.21 -4.93 24.06
CA TYR A 47 0.99 -4.18 24.35
C TYR A 47 1.35 -2.73 24.62
N ILE A 48 0.54 -1.81 24.10
CA ILE A 48 0.71 -0.38 24.31
C ILE A 48 -0.35 0.15 25.25
N ARG A 49 0.07 1.07 26.12
CA ARG A 49 -0.85 1.83 26.95
C ARG A 49 -1.18 3.12 26.21
N GLN A 50 -2.43 3.27 25.79
CA GLN A 50 -2.89 4.41 25.01
C GLN A 50 -4.17 5.01 25.56
N SER A 51 -4.50 6.22 25.12
CA SER A 51 -5.77 6.89 25.38
C SER A 51 -6.19 7.67 24.14
N ASN A 52 -7.48 7.63 23.78
CA ASN A 52 -8.00 8.42 22.66
C ASN A 52 -8.11 9.91 22.99
N GLU A 53 -8.36 10.24 24.27
CA GLU A 53 -8.56 11.62 24.76
C GLU A 53 -7.52 12.07 25.79
N GLY A 54 -6.54 11.22 26.12
CA GLY A 54 -5.55 11.48 27.17
C GLY A 54 -6.09 11.38 28.61
N LYS A 55 -7.30 10.83 28.81
CA LYS A 55 -7.95 10.69 30.13
C LYS A 55 -7.91 9.25 30.63
N ASP A 56 -8.61 8.37 29.92
CA ASP A 56 -8.69 6.95 30.25
C ASP A 56 -7.67 6.15 29.45
N TYR A 57 -6.77 5.50 30.16
CA TYR A 57 -5.73 4.68 29.53
C TYR A 57 -6.08 3.21 29.58
N TYR A 58 -5.90 2.54 28.45
CA TYR A 58 -6.15 1.11 28.30
C TYR A 58 -5.02 0.46 27.49
N TRP A 59 -4.89 -0.86 27.63
CA TRP A 59 -3.91 -1.65 26.91
C TRP A 59 -4.48 -2.10 25.57
N VAL A 60 -3.75 -1.86 24.50
CA VAL A 60 -4.11 -2.25 23.13
C VAL A 60 -3.03 -3.13 22.54
N ARG A 61 -3.48 -4.06 21.68
CA ARG A 61 -2.63 -4.82 20.79
C ARG A 61 -3.14 -4.63 19.36
N TYR A 62 -2.27 -4.14 18.49
CA TYR A 62 -2.53 -4.04 17.05
C TYR A 62 -2.24 -5.38 16.35
N PRO A 63 -2.63 -5.52 15.08
CA PRO A 63 -2.28 -6.69 14.29
C PRO A 63 -0.76 -6.89 14.18
N ASN A 64 -0.35 -8.13 13.94
CA ASN A 64 1.05 -8.46 13.68
C ASN A 64 1.55 -7.67 12.46
N GLY A 65 2.76 -7.12 12.53
CA GLY A 65 3.33 -6.28 11.46
C GLY A 65 2.94 -4.80 11.49
N ASP A 66 1.96 -4.39 12.29
CA ASP A 66 1.55 -2.98 12.37
C ASP A 66 2.63 -2.13 13.07
N GLY A 67 2.79 -0.88 12.63
CA GLY A 67 3.80 0.05 13.14
C GLY A 67 5.24 -0.14 12.62
N TYR A 68 5.50 -1.12 11.75
CA TYR A 68 6.80 -1.21 11.08
C TYR A 68 6.70 -1.76 9.65
N LEU A 69 7.53 -1.22 8.76
CA LEU A 69 7.74 -1.71 7.38
C LEU A 69 9.21 -1.98 7.07
N THR A 70 10.09 -1.73 8.03
CA THR A 70 11.53 -1.99 7.95
C THR A 70 11.96 -2.92 9.08
N TYR A 71 13.14 -3.51 8.95
CA TYR A 71 13.77 -4.34 9.97
C TYR A 71 15.12 -3.70 10.40
N PRO A 72 15.59 -3.91 11.65
CA PRO A 72 16.89 -3.42 12.09
C PRO A 72 18.04 -3.99 11.23
N GLY A 73 18.93 -3.13 10.75
CA GLY A 73 20.03 -3.49 9.86
C GLY A 73 21.17 -4.29 10.51
N GLN A 74 21.28 -4.24 11.84
CA GLN A 74 22.41 -4.79 12.57
C GLN A 74 22.54 -6.31 12.39
N ALA A 75 21.42 -7.02 12.17
CA ALA A 75 21.41 -8.44 11.87
C ALA A 75 22.08 -8.79 10.53
N LEU A 76 22.20 -7.81 9.62
CA LEU A 76 22.84 -7.91 8.32
C LEU A 76 24.14 -7.10 8.23
N HIS A 77 24.70 -6.67 9.37
CA HIS A 77 25.92 -5.86 9.43
C HIS A 77 25.84 -4.52 8.67
N GLN A 78 24.67 -3.88 8.69
CA GLN A 78 24.46 -2.53 8.15
C GLN A 78 23.82 -1.61 9.19
N ASP A 79 24.06 -0.31 9.07
CA ASP A 79 23.54 0.70 9.98
C ASP A 79 22.08 1.08 9.66
N ASP A 80 21.74 1.07 8.36
CA ASP A 80 20.43 1.48 7.87
C ASP A 80 19.35 0.40 8.07
N PRO A 81 18.09 0.78 8.32
CA PRO A 81 16.98 -0.15 8.31
C PRO A 81 16.85 -0.90 6.97
N VAL A 82 16.54 -2.20 7.05
CA VAL A 82 16.32 -3.07 5.89
C VAL A 82 14.86 -2.94 5.44
N PRO A 83 14.57 -2.63 4.16
CA PRO A 83 13.20 -2.58 3.68
C PRO A 83 12.55 -3.98 3.69
N SER A 84 11.28 -4.06 4.10
CA SER A 84 10.50 -5.29 3.95
C SER A 84 9.83 -5.37 2.57
N ILE A 85 9.38 -6.57 2.19
CA ILE A 85 8.54 -6.75 1.01
C ILE A 85 7.26 -5.90 1.04
N ARG A 86 6.72 -5.59 2.24
CA ARG A 86 5.56 -4.71 2.43
C ARG A 86 5.89 -3.26 2.06
N LEU A 87 7.08 -2.77 2.44
CA LEU A 87 7.55 -1.45 2.02
C LEU A 87 7.75 -1.40 0.51
N MET A 88 8.28 -2.46 -0.09
CA MET A 88 8.43 -2.56 -1.54
C MET A 88 7.07 -2.52 -2.23
N ALA A 89 6.07 -3.26 -1.77
CA ALA A 89 4.71 -3.22 -2.33
C ALA A 89 4.07 -1.82 -2.19
N ALA A 90 4.25 -1.15 -1.05
CA ALA A 90 3.76 0.21 -0.84
C ALA A 90 4.41 1.20 -1.84
N ARG A 91 5.72 1.09 -2.03
CA ARG A 91 6.46 1.89 -3.01
C ARG A 91 6.01 1.60 -4.44
N GLU A 92 5.84 0.33 -4.81
CA GLU A 92 5.37 -0.03 -6.14
C GLU A 92 3.95 0.52 -6.42
N GLY A 93 3.08 0.54 -5.40
CA GLY A 93 1.80 1.21 -5.50
C GLY A 93 1.94 2.72 -5.76
N MET A 94 2.92 3.39 -5.15
CA MET A 94 3.17 4.82 -5.41
C MET A 94 3.67 5.03 -6.85
N GLU A 95 4.52 4.15 -7.36
CA GLU A 95 4.94 4.17 -8.77
C GLU A 95 3.73 3.96 -9.71
N ASP A 96 2.78 3.09 -9.35
CA ASP A 96 1.53 2.91 -10.11
C ASP A 96 0.69 4.20 -10.10
N TYR A 97 0.58 4.88 -8.96
CA TYR A 97 -0.12 6.15 -8.84
C TYR A 97 0.43 7.19 -9.81
N GLU A 98 1.75 7.35 -9.89
CA GLU A 98 2.38 8.31 -10.82
C GLU A 98 2.05 7.99 -12.28
N ILE A 99 2.08 6.70 -12.66
CA ILE A 99 1.70 6.27 -14.01
C ILE A 99 0.24 6.63 -14.31
N LEU A 100 -0.67 6.30 -13.39
CA LEU A 100 -2.11 6.54 -13.55
C LEU A 100 -2.43 8.05 -13.56
N TYR A 101 -1.77 8.83 -12.72
CA TYR A 101 -1.91 10.27 -12.63
C TYR A 101 -1.46 10.95 -13.93
N GLU A 102 -0.27 10.62 -14.43
CA GLU A 102 0.24 11.18 -15.68
C GLU A 102 -0.57 10.72 -16.91
N LEU A 103 -1.05 9.47 -16.92
CA LEU A 103 -1.95 8.99 -17.96
C LEU A 103 -3.27 9.78 -17.97
N ALA A 104 -3.86 10.03 -16.80
CA ALA A 104 -5.10 10.79 -16.66
C ALA A 104 -4.97 12.22 -17.20
N ARG A 105 -3.81 12.87 -17.03
CA ARG A 105 -3.53 14.20 -17.57
C ARG A 105 -3.45 14.24 -19.10
N ARG A 106 -3.26 13.08 -19.74
CA ARG A 106 -3.02 12.95 -21.19
C ARG A 106 -4.11 12.17 -21.92
N ALA A 107 -5.10 11.65 -21.20
CA ALA A 107 -6.13 10.78 -21.78
C ALA A 107 -7.21 11.53 -22.57
N GLU A 108 -7.26 12.86 -22.52
CA GLU A 108 -8.25 13.64 -23.25
C GLU A 108 -8.11 13.41 -24.76
N GLY A 109 -9.17 12.86 -25.38
CA GLY A 109 -9.18 12.54 -26.80
C GLY A 109 -8.50 11.22 -27.18
N ASP A 110 -7.98 10.44 -26.22
CA ASP A 110 -7.40 9.11 -26.44
C ASP A 110 -8.30 8.01 -25.82
N PRO A 111 -9.11 7.31 -26.63
CA PRO A 111 -10.00 6.25 -26.14
C PRO A 111 -9.25 5.07 -25.49
N ALA A 112 -8.02 4.78 -25.92
CA ALA A 112 -7.24 3.68 -25.36
C ALA A 112 -6.68 4.05 -23.97
N ALA A 113 -6.18 5.28 -23.82
CA ALA A 113 -5.77 5.81 -22.52
C ALA A 113 -6.94 5.87 -21.54
N GLN A 114 -8.11 6.37 -21.98
CA GLN A 114 -9.31 6.42 -21.16
C GLN A 114 -9.75 5.02 -20.71
N LYS A 115 -9.75 4.04 -21.63
CA LYS A 115 -10.07 2.65 -21.30
C LYS A 115 -9.13 2.07 -20.24
N ALA A 116 -7.82 2.29 -20.37
CA ALA A 116 -6.83 1.80 -19.39
C ALA A 116 -7.07 2.39 -17.99
N LEU A 117 -7.41 3.68 -17.91
CA LEU A 117 -7.76 4.34 -16.65
C LEU A 117 -9.03 3.78 -16.02
N ASP A 118 -10.05 3.51 -16.83
CA ASP A 118 -11.32 2.98 -16.35
C ASP A 118 -11.16 1.53 -15.83
N GLU A 119 -10.35 0.72 -16.52
CA GLU A 119 -9.96 -0.62 -16.06
C GLU A 119 -9.21 -0.55 -14.72
N ALA A 120 -8.24 0.35 -14.58
CA ALA A 120 -7.52 0.53 -13.33
C ALA A 120 -8.42 0.98 -12.17
N ARG A 121 -9.31 1.95 -12.42
CA ARG A 121 -10.28 2.45 -11.42
C ARG A 121 -11.31 1.40 -11.02
N ALA A 122 -11.63 0.43 -11.89
CA ALA A 122 -12.57 -0.63 -11.58
C ALA A 122 -12.03 -1.61 -10.52
N LEU A 123 -10.70 -1.74 -10.39
CA LEU A 123 -10.06 -2.69 -9.47
C LEU A 123 -10.13 -2.29 -8.00
N VAL A 124 -10.30 -1.01 -7.69
CA VAL A 124 -10.39 -0.52 -6.30
C VAL A 124 -11.78 0.08 -6.05
N THR A 125 -12.54 -0.45 -5.09
CA THR A 125 -13.91 0.02 -4.82
C THR A 125 -14.15 0.25 -3.34
N ILE A 126 -15.02 1.21 -3.02
CA ILE A 126 -15.56 1.43 -1.68
C ILE A 126 -17.10 1.41 -1.76
N PRO A 127 -17.81 0.84 -0.76
CA PRO A 127 -17.28 0.17 0.42
C PRO A 127 -16.62 -1.18 0.10
N ASN A 128 -15.66 -1.60 0.94
CA ASN A 128 -15.02 -2.91 0.89
C ASN A 128 -14.74 -3.43 2.31
N LYS A 129 -14.27 -4.67 2.48
CA LYS A 129 -14.06 -5.28 3.81
C LYS A 129 -12.76 -4.85 4.53
N GLY A 130 -12.06 -3.85 4.00
CA GLY A 130 -10.86 -3.26 4.59
C GLY A 130 -9.59 -4.09 4.39
N GLY A 131 -8.44 -3.44 4.60
CA GLY A 131 -7.12 -3.98 4.23
C GLY A 131 -6.68 -5.27 4.91
N ARG A 132 -7.32 -5.69 6.02
CA ARG A 132 -7.03 -6.97 6.67
C ARG A 132 -7.52 -8.16 5.84
N ILE A 133 -8.54 -7.97 5.02
CA ILE A 133 -9.06 -9.01 4.12
C ILE A 133 -8.56 -8.67 2.72
N SER A 134 -7.25 -8.77 2.51
CA SER A 134 -6.60 -8.34 1.27
C SER A 134 -7.10 -9.08 0.04
N THR A 135 -7.58 -10.32 0.18
CA THR A 135 -8.22 -11.08 -0.92
C THR A 135 -9.58 -10.54 -1.33
N ASP A 136 -10.26 -9.74 -0.50
CA ASP A 136 -11.53 -9.10 -0.84
C ASP A 136 -11.28 -7.83 -1.68
N ILE A 137 -10.27 -7.03 -1.29
CA ILE A 137 -9.89 -5.82 -2.03
C ILE A 137 -9.01 -6.11 -3.25
N MET A 138 -8.34 -7.25 -3.28
CA MET A 138 -7.49 -7.70 -4.37
C MET A 138 -7.71 -9.20 -4.63
N PRO A 139 -8.88 -9.58 -5.19
CA PRO A 139 -9.20 -10.99 -5.46
C PRO A 139 -8.35 -11.58 -6.58
N ASN A 140 -7.81 -10.75 -7.47
CA ASN A 140 -6.94 -11.16 -8.55
C ASN A 140 -5.71 -10.22 -8.62
N PRO A 141 -4.56 -10.62 -8.05
CA PRO A 141 -3.34 -9.81 -8.11
C PRO A 141 -2.82 -9.61 -9.54
N ASP A 142 -3.04 -10.57 -10.44
CA ASP A 142 -2.61 -10.45 -11.84
C ASP A 142 -3.38 -9.34 -12.57
N ALA A 143 -4.64 -9.09 -12.20
CA ALA A 143 -5.42 -7.99 -12.78
C ALA A 143 -4.80 -6.62 -12.46
N VAL A 144 -4.28 -6.44 -11.25
CA VAL A 144 -3.57 -5.21 -10.83
C VAL A 144 -2.28 -5.04 -11.63
N LEU A 145 -1.51 -6.13 -11.78
CA LEU A 145 -0.28 -6.12 -12.58
C LEU A 145 -0.57 -5.79 -14.06
N GLN A 146 -1.60 -6.40 -14.64
CA GLN A 146 -1.97 -6.14 -16.04
C GLN A 146 -2.49 -4.72 -16.26
N ALA A 147 -3.27 -4.18 -15.32
CA ALA A 147 -3.72 -2.80 -15.37
C ALA A 147 -2.54 -1.81 -15.31
N ARG A 148 -1.53 -2.07 -14.44
CA ARG A 148 -0.27 -1.30 -14.42
C ARG A 148 0.40 -1.30 -15.79
N ILE A 149 0.60 -2.48 -16.37
CA ILE A 149 1.30 -2.64 -17.66
C ILE A 149 0.54 -1.89 -18.76
N THR A 150 -0.77 -2.09 -18.84
CA THR A 150 -1.63 -1.47 -19.84
C THR A 150 -1.63 0.07 -19.71
N ALA A 151 -1.70 0.59 -18.49
CA ALA A 151 -1.59 2.01 -18.23
C ALA A 151 -0.21 2.57 -18.63
N GLY A 152 0.87 1.86 -18.30
CA GLY A 152 2.23 2.26 -18.68
C GLY A 152 2.45 2.28 -20.20
N GLU A 153 1.94 1.28 -20.92
CA GLU A 153 1.99 1.24 -22.39
C GLU A 153 1.16 2.35 -23.03
N ALA A 154 -0.03 2.64 -22.49
CA ALA A 154 -0.86 3.75 -22.94
C ALA A 154 -0.16 5.10 -22.71
N LEU A 155 0.43 5.30 -21.53
CA LEU A 155 1.19 6.51 -21.20
C LEU A 155 2.38 6.68 -22.14
N ALA A 156 3.15 5.61 -22.40
CA ALA A 156 4.28 5.65 -23.31
C ALA A 156 3.87 6.02 -24.75
N LYS A 157 2.66 5.68 -25.19
CA LYS A 157 2.10 6.11 -26.48
C LYS A 157 1.67 7.58 -26.45
N ALA A 158 0.99 8.02 -25.40
CA ALA A 158 0.54 9.40 -25.22
C ALA A 158 1.69 10.41 -24.96
N MET A 159 2.91 9.94 -24.75
CA MET A 159 4.11 10.76 -24.64
C MET A 159 4.87 10.96 -25.97
N ARG A 160 4.51 10.21 -27.02
CA ARG A 160 5.10 10.33 -28.36
C ARG A 160 4.35 11.38 -29.17
#